data_AF-R5IJN1-F1
#
_entry.id   AF-R5IJN1-F1
#
_cell.length_a   1.000
_cell.length_b   1.000
_cell.length_c   1.000
_cell.angle_alpha   90.00
_cell.angle_beta   90.00
_cell.angle_gamma   90.00
#
_symmetry.space_group_name_H-M   'P 1'
#
loop_
_entity.id
_entity.type
_entity.pdbx_description
1 polymer ?
#
loop_
_entity_poly.entity_id
_entity_poly.type
_entity_poly.pdbx_seq_one_letter_code
_entity_poly.pdbx_strand_id
1 'polypeptide(L)' 'MEITMRYVRGHVEVYTAAGQFLFSADTEAEAAAMLE' A
#
# COMPACT_ATOMS: atom_id res chain seq x y z
N MET A 1 -7.79 -10.86 2.62
CA MET A 1 -8.04 -9.81 1.62
C MET A 1 -6.74 -9.64 0.85
N GLU A 2 -6.70 -9.88 -0.46
CA GLU A 2 -5.47 -9.69 -1.24
C GLU A 2 -5.26 -8.20 -1.53
N ILE A 3 -4.03 -7.76 -1.31
CA ILE A 3 -3.59 -6.38 -1.46
C ILE A 3 -2.25 -6.36 -2.19
N THR A 4 -1.99 -5.28 -2.91
CA THR A 4 -0.74 -5.08 -3.63
C THR A 4 -0.12 -3.75 -3.21
N MET A 5 1.13 -3.81 -2.77
CA MET A 5 1.92 -2.62 -2.45
C MET A 5 2.79 -2.25 -3.66
N ARG A 6 2.90 -0.97 -3.96
CA ARG A 6 3.71 -0.46 -5.09
C ARG A 6 4.54 0.73 -4.64
N TYR A 7 5.83 0.71 -4.97
CA TYR A 7 6.69 1.86 -4.73
C TYR A 7 6.53 2.88 -5.86
N VAL A 8 6.06 4.09 -5.52
CA VAL A 8 5.76 5.16 -6.47
C VAL A 8 6.41 6.45 -5.97
N ARG A 9 7.37 6.98 -6.74
CA ARG A 9 7.96 8.32 -6.51
C ARG A 9 8.46 8.61 -5.08
N GLY A 10 8.86 7.59 -4.34
CA GLY A 10 9.44 7.73 -3.00
C GLY A 10 8.51 7.32 -1.85
N HIS A 11 7.27 6.95 -2.14
CA HIS A 11 6.33 6.40 -1.17
C HIS A 11 5.74 5.08 -1.66
N VAL A 12 5.05 4.37 -0.76
CA VAL A 12 4.34 3.12 -1.04
C VAL A 12 2.86 3.40 -1.19
N GLU A 13 2.24 2.87 -2.24
CA GLU A 13 0.80 2.91 -2.45
C GLU A 13 0.22 1.49 -2.32
N VAL A 14 -0.89 1.38 -1.59
CA VAL A 14 -1.57 0.11 -1.33
C VAL A 14 -2.87 0.05 -2.12
N TYR A 15 -3.06 -1.06 -2.81
CA TYR A 15 -4.19 -1.33 -3.67
C TYR A 15 -4.90 -2.62 -3.27
N THR A 16 -6.20 -2.71 -3.55
CA THR A 16 -6.91 -4.00 -3.53
C THR A 16 -6.45 -4.90 -4.68
N ALA A 17 -6.78 -6.19 -4.61
CA ALA A 17 -6.59 -7.12 -5.74
C ALA A 17 -7.26 -6.66 -7.05
N ALA A 18 -8.33 -5.86 -6.95
CA ALA A 18 -9.00 -5.27 -8.12
C ALA A 18 -8.28 -4.01 -8.67
N GLY A 19 -7.16 -3.61 -8.07
CA GLY A 19 -6.41 -2.41 -8.44
C GLY A 19 -7.03 -1.11 -7.93
N GLN A 20 -7.96 -1.16 -6.97
CA GLN A 20 -8.51 0.05 -6.36
C GLN A 20 -7.53 0.58 -5.32
N PHE A 21 -7.20 1.88 -5.41
CA PHE A 21 -6.37 2.55 -4.42
C PHE A 21 -7.05 2.53 -3.05
N LEU A 22 -6.29 2.18 -2.02
CA LEU A 22 -6.72 2.21 -0.63
C LEU A 22 -6.10 3.41 0.09
N PHE A 23 -4.77 3.44 0.19
CA PHE A 23 -4.02 4.49 0.86
C PHE A 23 -2.54 4.46 0.42
N SER A 24 -1.77 5.45 0.87
CA SER A 24 -0.32 5.52 0.69
C SER A 24 0.39 5.73 2.02
N ALA A 25 1.64 5.28 2.11
CA ALA A 25 2.53 5.45 3.26
C ALA A 25 3.96 5.75 2.78
N ASP A 26 4.80 6.36 3.60
CA ASP A 26 6.17 6.70 3.17
C ASP A 26 7.04 5.45 3.06
N THR A 27 6.78 4.43 3.89
CA THR A 27 7.54 3.16 3.88
C THR A 27 6.64 1.93 3.85
N GLU A 28 7.20 0.79 3.41
CA GLU A 28 6.50 -0.50 3.45
C GLU A 28 6.15 -0.92 4.89
N ALA A 29 6.98 -0.53 5.87
CA ALA A 29 6.73 -0.81 7.29
C ALA A 29 5.49 -0.06 7.80
N GLU A 30 5.34 1.22 7.46
CA GLU A 30 4.13 1.99 7.76
C GLU A 30 2.92 1.42 7.04
N ALA A 31 3.07 1.06 5.75
CA ALA A 31 1.99 0.44 5.00
C ALA A 31 1.52 -0.88 5.63
N ALA A 32 2.45 -1.72 6.10
CA ALA A 32 2.17 -2.97 6.79
C ALA A 32 1.50 -2.74 8.15
N ALA A 33 1.95 -1.74 8.92
CA ALA A 33 1.36 -1.40 10.23
C ALA A 33 -0.09 -0.89 10.10
N MET A 34 -0.47 -0.29 8.98
CA MET A 34 -1.85 0.12 8.70
C MET A 34 -2.76 -1.04 8.25
N LEU A 35 -2.21 -2.24 8.05
CA LEU A 35 -2.94 -3.44 7.62
C LEU A 35 -3.13 -4.47 8.74
N GLU A 36 -2.44 -4.31 9.87
CA GLU A 36 -2.79 -4.97 11.14
C GLU A 36 -4.11 -4.41 11.70
#